data_AF-A0A535SPC0-F1
#
_entry.id   AF-A0A535SPC0-F1
#
_cell.length_a   1.000
_cell.length_b   1.000
_cell.length_c   1.000
_cell.angle_alpha   90.00
_cell.angle_beta   90.00
_cell.angle_gamma   90.00
#
_symmetry.space_group_name_H-M   'P 1'
#
loop_
_entity.id
_entity.type
_entity.pdbx_description
1 polymer ?
#
loop_
_entity_poly.entity_id
_entity_poly.type
_entity_poly.pdbx_seq_one_letter_code
_entity_poly.pdbx_strand_id
1 'polypeptide(L)'
;VLFRTRLGLRIRAVGEHPQAADTAGINVYLFRYSAVITSGLLSGLAGAFLAIGVSNTFVPNMTDGRGYIALAAMIFGKWTPLGAFIACLIFGLGQAVYDNNSVIHVSPYLLSMLPYILTLVVLAGLVGRSTPPAADGLPYVPGSE
;
A
#
# COMPACT_ATOMS: atom_id res chain seq x y z
N VAL A 1 5.54 -14.03 -7.08
CA VAL A 1 4.76 -15.10 -6.41
C VAL A 1 3.26 -14.98 -6.71
N LEU A 2 2.61 -13.84 -6.45
CA LEU A 2 1.16 -13.64 -6.61
C LEU A 2 0.58 -14.03 -8.01
N PHE A 3 1.33 -13.81 -9.09
CA PHE A 3 0.89 -14.11 -10.45
C PHE A 3 1.32 -15.48 -10.99
N ARG A 4 2.19 -16.20 -10.26
CA ARG A 4 2.79 -17.46 -10.73
C ARG A 4 2.42 -18.68 -9.88
N THR A 5 1.94 -18.51 -8.65
CA THR A 5 1.67 -19.63 -7.73
C THR A 5 0.18 -19.87 -7.51
N ARG A 6 -0.16 -21.10 -7.12
CA ARG A 6 -1.52 -21.51 -6.74
C ARG A 6 -2.08 -20.64 -5.61
N LEU A 7 -1.23 -20.29 -4.64
CA LEU A 7 -1.59 -19.41 -3.53
C LEU A 7 -2.03 -18.03 -4.04
N GLY A 8 -1.28 -17.45 -4.98
CA GLY A 8 -1.62 -16.14 -5.54
C GLY A 8 -2.85 -16.12 -6.44
N LEU A 9 -3.18 -17.24 -7.09
CA LEU A 9 -4.47 -17.42 -7.76
C LEU A 9 -5.62 -17.45 -6.75
N ARG A 10 -5.48 -18.18 -5.63
CA ARG A 10 -6.50 -18.25 -4.57
C ARG A 10 -6.76 -16.91 -3.91
N ILE A 11 -5.72 -16.14 -3.60
CA ILE A 11 -5.87 -14.79 -3.02
C ILE A 11 -6.64 -13.86 -3.97
N ARG A 12 -6.29 -13.85 -5.27
CA ARG A 12 -6.98 -13.01 -6.25
C ARG A 12 -8.42 -13.45 -6.48
N ALA A 13 -8.67 -14.76 -6.55
CA ALA A 13 -10.03 -15.29 -6.69
C ALA A 13 -10.93 -14.86 -5.52
N VAL A 14 -10.42 -14.93 -4.29
CA VAL A 14 -11.13 -14.47 -3.08
C VAL A 14 -11.40 -12.95 -3.07
N GLY A 15 -10.52 -12.17 -3.68
CA GLY A 15 -10.65 -10.71 -3.80
C GLY A 15 -11.61 -10.25 -4.92
N GLU A 16 -11.73 -11.02 -6.00
CA GLU A 16 -12.65 -10.72 -7.11
C GLU A 16 -14.05 -11.30 -6.87
N HIS A 17 -14.14 -12.62 -6.63
CA HIS A 17 -15.40 -13.35 -6.49
C HIS A 17 -15.31 -14.37 -5.34
N PRO A 18 -15.56 -13.95 -4.08
CA PRO A 18 -15.41 -14.82 -2.92
C PRO A 18 -16.38 -16.02 -2.94
N GLN A 19 -17.60 -15.85 -3.45
CA GLN A 19 -18.58 -16.94 -3.58
C GLN A 19 -18.08 -18.03 -4.56
N ALA A 20 -17.55 -17.62 -5.71
CA ALA A 20 -16.98 -18.55 -6.68
C ALA A 20 -15.72 -19.27 -6.15
N ALA A 21 -14.97 -18.63 -5.26
CA ALA A 21 -13.85 -19.26 -4.59
C ALA A 21 -14.32 -20.35 -3.59
N ASP A 22 -15.41 -20.11 -2.88
CA ASP A 22 -15.96 -21.06 -1.90
C ASP A 22 -16.56 -22.30 -2.57
N THR A 23 -17.27 -22.14 -3.70
CA THR A 23 -17.77 -23.28 -4.50
C THR A 23 -16.65 -24.14 -5.07
N ALA A 24 -15.46 -23.56 -5.30
CA ALA A 24 -14.24 -24.28 -5.68
C ALA A 24 -13.51 -24.92 -4.48
N GLY A 25 -14.07 -24.87 -3.27
CA GLY A 25 -13.51 -25.46 -2.05
C GLY A 25 -12.38 -24.65 -1.40
N ILE A 26 -12.27 -23.35 -1.71
CA ILE A 26 -11.27 -22.47 -1.12
C ILE A 26 -11.87 -21.79 0.12
N ASN A 27 -11.27 -21.99 1.29
CA ASN A 27 -11.71 -21.32 2.52
C ASN A 27 -11.45 -19.79 2.46
N VAL A 28 -12.48 -19.04 2.09
CA VAL A 28 -12.45 -17.57 1.92
C VAL A 28 -12.00 -16.86 3.20
N TYR A 29 -12.52 -17.27 4.36
CA TYR A 29 -12.17 -16.65 5.64
C TYR A 29 -10.70 -16.76 5.95
N LEU A 30 -10.13 -17.96 5.81
CA LEU A 30 -8.71 -18.18 6.09
C LEU A 30 -7.83 -17.27 5.24
N PHE A 31 -8.12 -17.15 3.95
CA PHE A 31 -7.36 -16.27 3.06
C PHE A 31 -7.54 -14.78 3.42
N ARG A 32 -8.77 -14.30 3.68
CA ARG A 32 -9.02 -12.91 4.07
C ARG A 32 -8.34 -12.55 5.40
N TYR A 33 -8.50 -13.38 6.43
CA TYR A 33 -7.86 -13.15 7.73
C TYR A 33 -6.34 -13.22 7.63
N SER A 34 -5.78 -14.16 6.87
CA SER A 34 -4.33 -14.23 6.66
C SER A 34 -3.77 -12.97 5.99
N ALA A 35 -4.51 -12.39 5.03
CA ALA A 35 -4.12 -11.16 4.36
C ALA A 35 -4.14 -9.96 5.32
N VAL A 36 -5.18 -9.84 6.15
CA VAL A 36 -5.27 -8.77 7.16
C VAL A 36 -4.16 -8.90 8.21
N ILE A 37 -3.94 -10.10 8.75
CA ILE A 37 -2.88 -10.34 9.75
C ILE A 37 -1.50 -10.00 9.17
N THR A 38 -1.21 -10.44 7.94
CA THR A 38 0.07 -10.14 7.29
C THR A 38 0.25 -8.65 7.02
N SER A 39 -0.80 -7.92 6.61
CA SER A 39 -0.75 -6.45 6.49
C SER A 39 -0.51 -5.75 7.83
N GLY A 40 -1.11 -6.24 8.91
CA GLY A 40 -0.90 -5.72 10.26
C GLY A 40 0.53 -5.93 10.75
N LEU A 41 1.10 -7.11 10.49
CA LEU A 41 2.51 -7.40 10.80
C LEU A 41 3.45 -6.46 10.03
N LEU A 42 3.24 -6.27 8.73
CA LEU A 42 4.06 -5.37 7.90
C LEU A 42 3.91 -3.90 8.34
N SER A 43 2.70 -3.46 8.68
CA SER A 43 2.44 -2.13 9.22
C SER A 43 3.11 -1.91 10.58
N GLY A 44 3.08 -2.92 11.46
CA GLY A 44 3.78 -2.92 12.74
C GLY A 44 5.29 -2.78 12.57
N LEU A 45 5.89 -3.51 11.61
CA LEU A 45 7.31 -3.38 11.28
C LEU A 45 7.66 -1.97 10.76
N ALA A 46 6.79 -1.38 9.94
CA ALA A 46 6.96 0.01 9.48
C ALA A 46 6.90 1.00 10.66
N GLY A 47 5.98 0.81 11.61
CA GLY A 47 5.90 1.63 12.83
C GLY A 47 7.14 1.49 13.73
N ALA A 48 7.66 0.28 13.89
CA ALA A 48 8.90 0.04 14.63
C ALA A 48 10.10 0.74 13.98
N PHE A 49 10.16 0.77 12.65
CA PHE A 49 11.18 1.52 11.91
C PHE A 49 11.10 3.03 12.16
N LEU A 50 9.90 3.62 12.26
CA LEU A 50 9.75 5.04 12.62
C LEU A 50 10.30 5.34 14.01
N ALA A 51 9.96 4.50 15.00
CA ALA A 51 10.38 4.71 16.39
C ALA A 51 11.89 4.54 16.59
N ILE A 52 12.48 3.49 16.02
CA ILE A 52 13.88 3.12 16.25
C ILE A 52 14.82 3.78 15.23
N GLY A 53 14.45 3.70 13.95
CA GLY A 53 15.31 4.06 12.82
C GLY A 53 15.36 5.55 12.51
N VAL A 54 14.26 6.29 12.76
CA VAL A 54 14.18 7.72 12.42
C VAL A 54 14.47 8.60 13.63
N SER A 55 13.77 8.38 14.74
CA SER A 55 13.78 9.34 15.86
C SER A 55 14.35 8.80 17.17
N ASN A 56 14.72 7.51 17.23
CA ASN A 56 15.16 6.77 18.42
C ASN A 56 14.30 7.03 19.69
N THR A 57 13.07 7.48 19.50
CA THR A 57 12.14 7.98 20.52
C THR A 57 10.74 7.93 19.92
N PHE A 58 9.76 7.60 20.76
CA PHE A 58 8.36 7.63 20.38
C PHE A 58 7.77 9.01 20.67
N VAL A 59 7.35 9.71 19.63
CA VAL A 59 6.71 11.03 19.68
C VAL A 59 5.25 10.88 19.22
N PRO A 60 4.30 11.63 19.81
CA PRO A 60 2.96 11.71 19.25
C PRO A 60 2.98 12.18 17.79
N ASN A 61 2.14 11.58 16.95
CA ASN A 61 2.00 11.92 15.51
C ASN A 61 3.23 11.67 14.62
N MET A 62 4.15 10.78 15.00
CA MET A 62 5.33 10.42 14.18
C MET A 62 5.03 9.92 12.76
N THR A 63 3.86 9.32 12.55
CA THR A 63 3.45 8.85 11.22
C THR A 63 3.15 10.00 10.27
N ASP A 64 2.83 11.20 10.77
CA ASP A 64 2.69 12.45 10.01
C ASP A 64 2.00 12.30 8.64
N GLY A 65 0.85 11.61 8.60
CA GLY A 65 0.09 11.41 7.37
C GLY A 65 0.69 10.43 6.34
N ARG A 66 1.85 9.79 6.61
CA ARG A 66 2.49 8.80 5.71
C ARG A 66 1.58 7.62 5.32
N GLY A 67 0.60 7.29 6.17
CA GLY A 67 -0.42 6.28 5.85
C GLY A 67 -1.29 6.64 4.65
N TYR A 68 -1.63 7.91 4.46
CA TYR A 68 -2.38 8.38 3.29
C TYR A 68 -1.53 8.29 2.01
N ILE A 69 -0.23 8.58 2.12
CA ILE A 69 0.72 8.43 1.01
C ILE A 69 0.84 6.95 0.61
N ALA A 70 0.84 6.03 1.58
CA ALA A 70 0.86 4.59 1.31
C ALA A 70 -0.38 4.11 0.54
N LEU A 71 -1.57 4.63 0.87
CA LEU A 71 -2.79 4.36 0.11
C LEU A 71 -2.69 4.91 -1.32
N ALA A 72 -2.20 6.15 -1.48
CA ALA A 72 -1.99 6.73 -2.81
C ALA A 72 -1.00 5.88 -3.65
N ALA A 73 0.11 5.45 -3.06
CA ALA A 73 1.09 4.58 -3.71
C ALA A 73 0.49 3.24 -4.13
N MET A 74 -0.40 2.65 -3.33
CA MET A 74 -1.11 1.41 -3.67
C MET A 74 -2.07 1.60 -4.86
N ILE A 75 -2.82 2.70 -4.89
CA ILE A 75 -3.74 3.04 -5.98
C ILE A 75 -2.96 3.28 -7.29
N PHE A 76 -1.86 4.04 -7.23
CA PHE A 76 -0.99 4.28 -8.39
C PHE A 76 -0.23 3.03 -8.83
N GLY A 77 0.06 2.13 -7.89
CA GLY A 77 0.60 0.80 -8.14
C GLY A 77 -0.37 -0.17 -8.81
N LYS A 78 -1.58 0.28 -9.18
CA LYS A 78 -2.64 -0.50 -9.85
C LYS A 78 -3.03 -1.76 -9.08
N TRP A 79 -3.03 -1.71 -7.75
CA TRP A 79 -3.36 -2.86 -6.89
C TRP A 79 -2.43 -4.07 -7.09
N THR A 80 -1.26 -3.87 -7.73
CA THR A 80 -0.26 -4.92 -7.92
C THR A 80 0.87 -4.76 -6.89
N PRO A 81 1.41 -5.87 -6.36
CA PRO A 81 2.49 -5.78 -5.37
C PRO A 81 3.76 -5.14 -5.93
N LEU A 82 4.07 -5.39 -7.21
CA LEU A 82 5.23 -4.78 -7.87
C LEU A 82 5.02 -3.28 -8.14
N GLY A 83 3.83 -2.89 -8.60
CA GLY A 83 3.50 -1.49 -8.82
C GLY A 83 3.49 -0.68 -7.53
N ALA A 84 2.90 -1.23 -6.46
CA ALA A 84 2.91 -0.61 -5.14
C ALA A 84 4.33 -0.47 -4.59
N PHE A 85 5.18 -1.48 -4.77
CA PHE A 85 6.59 -1.41 -4.36
C PHE A 85 7.35 -0.28 -5.08
N ILE A 86 7.22 -0.19 -6.40
CA ILE A 86 7.88 0.87 -7.19
C ILE A 86 7.35 2.25 -6.79
N ALA A 87 6.03 2.39 -6.63
CA ALA A 87 5.42 3.64 -6.18
C ALA A 87 5.97 4.07 -4.81
N CYS A 88 5.99 3.16 -3.82
CA CYS A 88 6.57 3.44 -2.50
C CYS A 88 8.05 3.82 -2.57
N LEU A 89 8.82 3.22 -3.48
CA LEU A 89 10.24 3.55 -3.67
C LEU A 89 10.41 4.99 -4.19
N ILE A 90 9.58 5.41 -5.16
CA ILE A 90 9.57 6.78 -5.68
C ILE A 90 9.19 7.79 -4.58
N PHE A 91 8.14 7.50 -3.81
CA PHE A 91 7.74 8.35 -2.68
C PHE A 91 8.84 8.43 -1.62
N GLY A 92 9.47 7.30 -1.29
CA GLY A 92 10.60 7.24 -0.37
C GLY A 92 11.82 8.03 -0.86
N LEU A 93 12.12 8.00 -2.16
CA LEU A 93 13.18 8.83 -2.76
C LEU A 93 12.87 10.32 -2.66
N GLY A 94 11.63 10.73 -2.97
CA GLY A 94 11.19 12.12 -2.80
C GLY A 94 11.34 12.59 -1.35
N GLN A 95 11.02 11.71 -0.40
CA GLN A 95 11.17 12.00 1.02
C GLN A 95 12.65 12.05 1.46
N ALA A 96 13.50 11.15 0.96
CA ALA A 96 14.94 11.21 1.24
C ALA A 96 15.58 12.50 0.71
N VAL A 97 15.15 12.99 -0.46
CA VAL A 97 15.61 14.28 -0.99
C VAL A 97 15.14 15.44 -0.10
N TYR A 98 13.91 15.40 0.40
CA TYR A 98 13.40 16.37 1.38
C TYR A 98 14.23 16.36 2.67
N ASP A 99 14.52 15.18 3.22
CA ASP A 99 15.26 15.03 4.49
C ASP A 99 16.73 15.48 4.36
N ASN A 100 17.33 15.38 3.16
CA ASN A 100 18.71 15.79 2.87
C ASN A 100 18.84 17.24 2.32
N ASN A 101 17.86 18.10 2.59
CA ASN A 101 17.82 19.52 2.18
C ASN A 101 19.13 20.29 2.50
N SER A 102 19.93 19.85 3.45
CA SER A 102 21.25 20.38 3.80
C SER A 102 22.24 20.54 2.62
N VAL A 103 22.04 19.81 1.51
CA VAL A 103 22.95 19.80 0.34
C VAL A 103 22.53 20.81 -0.74
N ILE A 104 21.26 21.22 -0.78
CA ILE A 104 20.71 22.08 -1.84
C ILE A 104 20.01 23.24 -1.13
N HIS A 105 20.60 24.45 -1.20
CA HIS A 105 20.09 25.67 -0.53
C HIS A 105 18.74 26.15 -1.12
N VAL A 106 17.69 25.34 -1.00
CA VAL A 106 16.35 25.58 -1.53
C VAL A 106 15.42 25.83 -0.35
N SER A 107 14.47 26.75 -0.54
CA SER A 107 13.49 27.08 0.49
C SER A 107 12.77 25.82 1.00
N PRO A 108 12.72 25.58 2.33
CA PRO A 108 12.04 24.44 2.93
C PRO A 108 10.56 24.31 2.53
N TYR A 109 9.90 25.44 2.24
CA TYR A 109 8.52 25.48 1.76
C TYR A 109 8.35 24.91 0.35
N LEU A 110 9.39 25.03 -0.50
CA LEU A 110 9.36 24.46 -1.85
C LEU A 110 9.58 22.93 -1.79
N LEU A 111 10.43 22.50 -0.87
CA LEU A 111 10.72 21.08 -0.65
C LEU A 111 9.57 20.34 0.04
N SER A 112 8.83 20.99 0.93
CA SER A 112 7.63 20.39 1.54
C SER A 112 6.48 20.18 0.57
N MET A 113 6.46 20.89 -0.57
CA MET A 113 5.52 20.66 -1.66
C MET A 113 5.90 19.47 -2.56
N LEU A 114 7.16 19.03 -2.52
CA LEU A 114 7.72 18.03 -3.42
C LEU A 114 6.98 16.68 -3.37
N PRO A 115 6.57 16.14 -2.21
CA PRO A 115 5.75 14.94 -2.14
C PRO A 115 4.40 15.08 -2.86
N TYR A 116 3.76 16.26 -2.76
CA TYR A 116 2.47 16.57 -3.40
C TYR A 116 2.62 16.78 -4.91
N ILE A 117 3.72 17.40 -5.35
CA ILE A 117 4.02 17.52 -6.77
C ILE A 117 4.30 16.12 -7.35
N LEU A 118 5.01 15.27 -6.61
CA LEU A 118 5.25 13.88 -7.00
C LEU A 118 3.94 13.09 -7.12
N THR A 119 3.01 13.22 -6.16
CA THR A 119 1.69 12.57 -6.29
C THR A 119 0.95 13.07 -7.53
N LEU A 120 0.95 14.38 -7.81
CA LEU A 120 0.31 14.96 -8.99
C LEU A 120 0.92 14.46 -10.30
N VAL A 121 2.25 14.39 -10.39
CA VAL A 121 2.95 13.89 -11.59
C VAL A 121 2.69 12.41 -11.81
N VAL A 122 2.72 11.60 -10.75
CA VAL A 122 2.40 10.16 -10.83
C VAL A 122 0.95 9.97 -11.27
N LEU A 123 0.02 10.75 -10.72
CA LEU A 123 -1.40 10.70 -11.05
C LEU A 123 -1.67 11.19 -12.49
N ALA A 124 -1.00 12.24 -12.95
CA ALA A 124 -1.18 12.76 -14.30
C ALA A 124 -0.50 11.90 -15.39
N GLY A 125 0.65 11.31 -15.08
CA GLY A 125 1.50 10.62 -16.07
C GLY A 125 1.30 9.12 -16.20
N LEU A 126 0.84 8.42 -15.14
CA LEU A 126 0.80 6.95 -15.09
C LEU A 126 -0.61 6.36 -14.93
N VAL A 127 -1.66 7.17 -14.90
CA VAL A 127 -3.03 6.69 -14.73
C VAL A 127 -3.52 6.02 -16.02
N GLY A 128 -3.26 4.72 -16.09
CA GLY A 128 -4.14 3.78 -16.79
C GLY A 128 -5.32 3.38 -15.89
N ARG A 129 -6.21 2.51 -16.39
CA ARG A 129 -7.33 1.97 -15.59
C ARG A 129 -6.80 1.27 -14.33
N SER A 130 -7.14 1.82 -13.16
CA SER A 130 -6.95 1.17 -11.86
C SER A 130 -8.28 0.51 -11.50
N THR A 131 -8.35 -0.81 -11.63
CA THR A 131 -9.54 -1.59 -11.27
C THR A 131 -9.30 -2.21 -9.90
N PRO A 132 -9.94 -1.71 -8.83
CA PRO A 132 -9.86 -2.34 -7.52
C PRO A 132 -10.51 -3.74 -7.56
N PRO A 133 -10.14 -4.64 -6.64
CA PRO A 133 -10.83 -5.93 -6.51
C PRO A 133 -12.32 -5.72 -6.26
N ALA A 134 -13.17 -6.46 -6.99
CA ALA A 134 -14.62 -6.24 -6.95
C ALA A 134 -15.25 -6.48 -5.56
N ALA A 135 -14.65 -7.36 -4.74
CA ALA A 135 -15.14 -7.68 -3.40
C ALA A 135 -14.40 -6.96 -2.28
N ASP A 136 -13.65 -5.90 -2.59
CA ASP A 136 -12.96 -5.10 -1.57
C ASP A 136 -13.96 -4.37 -0.67
N GLY A 137 -13.75 -4.43 0.65
CA GLY A 137 -14.66 -3.86 1.65
C GLY A 137 -16.03 -4.56 1.81
N LEU A 138 -16.38 -5.52 0.96
CA LEU A 138 -17.66 -6.23 1.05
C LEU A 138 -17.58 -7.42 2.04
N PRO A 139 -18.46 -7.49 3.05
CA PRO A 139 -18.54 -8.64 3.96
C PRO A 139 -18.83 -9.93 3.21
N TYR A 140 -18.11 -11.01 3.54
CA TYR A 140 -18.39 -12.33 3.01
C TYR A 140 -19.36 -13.07 3.93
N VAL A 141 -20.50 -13.50 3.38
CA VAL A 141 -21.51 -14.31 4.07
C VAL A 141 -21.65 -15.66 3.33
N PRO A 142 -21.22 -16.78 3.95
CA PRO A 142 -21.35 -18.11 3.38
C PRO A 142 -22.82 -18.45 3.14
N GLY A 143 -23.14 -18.97 1.95
CA GLY A 143 -24.50 -19.37 1.59
C GLY A 143 -25.47 -18.23 1.32
N SER A 144 -24.98 -17.00 1.10
CA SER A 144 -25.79 -15.90 0.56
C SER A 144 -25.86 -15.97 -0.97
N GLU A 145 -26.56 -16.99 -1.47
CA GLU A 145 -27.23 -17.12 -2.78
C GLU A 145 -27.94 -18.47 -2.87
#